data_AF-A0A7S2BIU8-F1
#
_entry.id   AF-A0A7S2BIU8-F1
#
_cell.length_a   1.000
_cell.length_b   1.000
_cell.length_c   1.000
_cell.angle_alpha   90.00
_cell.angle_beta   90.00
_cell.angle_gamma   90.00
#
_symmetry.space_group_name_H-M   'P 1'
#
loop_
_entity.id
_entity.type
_entity.pdbx_description
1 polymer ?
#
loop_
_entity_poly.entity_id
_entity_poly.type
_entity_poly.pdbx_seq_one_letter_code
_entity_poly.pdbx_strand_id
1 'polypeptide(L)'
;AIPQTTLHVAVFYLDRMLMPTRPRSVDDATWQLIAIMCLRLAGKTEDAEESVPSTNELTLLTYTMTSLTCNEVKKWEWTILNRLEWKLICVTPRHVLSYYIAKGIV
;
A
#
# COMPACT_ATOMS: atom_id res chain seq x y z
N ALA A 1 0.02 15.46 -2.77
CA ALA A 1 1.28 14.70 -2.58
C ALA A 1 1.00 13.62 -1.53
N ILE A 2 1.47 12.39 -1.75
CA ILE A 2 1.20 11.26 -0.84
C ILE A 2 1.99 11.48 0.47
N PRO A 3 1.37 11.37 1.66
CA PRO A 3 2.06 11.53 2.93
C PRO A 3 3.16 10.48 3.15
N GLN A 4 4.22 10.87 3.85
CA GLN A 4 5.33 9.96 4.17
C GLN A 4 4.88 8.79 5.04
N THR A 5 3.92 9.00 5.93
CA THR A 5 3.32 7.94 6.76
C THR A 5 2.69 6.86 5.88
N THR A 6 1.85 7.26 4.92
CA THR A 6 1.19 6.38 3.95
C THR A 6 2.19 5.57 3.13
N LEU A 7 3.29 6.18 2.70
CA LEU A 7 4.36 5.47 1.98
C LEU A 7 5.01 4.39 2.84
N HIS A 8 5.33 4.69 4.10
CA HIS A 8 5.91 3.70 5.01
C HIS A 8 4.94 2.55 5.31
N VAL A 9 3.64 2.83 5.47
CA VAL A 9 2.61 1.79 5.65
C VAL A 9 2.47 0.92 4.39
N ALA A 10 2.52 1.52 3.20
CA ALA A 10 2.49 0.78 1.93
C ALA A 10 3.67 -0.20 1.81
N VAL A 11 4.88 0.24 2.17
CA VAL A 11 6.08 -0.62 2.20
C VAL A 11 5.92 -1.74 3.24
N PHE A 12 5.38 -1.45 4.42
CA PHE A 12 5.10 -2.47 5.42
C PHE A 12 4.12 -3.55 4.91
N TYR A 13 3.06 -3.16 4.19
CA TYR A 13 2.15 -4.12 3.55
C TYR A 13 2.86 -4.95 2.48
N LEU A 14 3.67 -4.30 1.64
CA LEU A 14 4.46 -4.95 0.61
C LEU A 14 5.41 -6.00 1.21
N ASP A 15 6.17 -5.67 2.24
CA ASP A 15 7.10 -6.60 2.88
C ASP A 15 6.39 -7.85 3.41
N ARG A 16 5.24 -7.67 4.09
CA ARG A 16 4.43 -8.80 4.59
C ARG A 16 3.83 -9.63 3.48
N MET A 17 3.45 -9.00 2.37
CA MET A 17 2.99 -9.70 1.18
C MET A 17 4.06 -10.63 0.62
N LEU A 18 5.34 -10.24 0.73
CA LEU A 18 6.48 -10.91 0.11
C LEU A 18 7.23 -11.89 1.02
N MET A 19 7.14 -11.74 2.35
CA MET A 19 7.81 -12.59 3.32
C MET A 19 7.62 -14.12 3.10
N PRO A 20 6.41 -14.65 2.81
CA PRO A 20 6.21 -16.08 2.59
C PRO A 20 6.63 -16.55 1.19
N THR A 21 6.63 -15.63 0.24
CA THR A 21 6.83 -15.89 -1.20
C THR A 21 8.14 -15.26 -1.62
N ARG A 22 9.27 -15.90 -1.26
CA ARG A 22 10.57 -15.55 -1.85
C ARG A 22 10.43 -15.62 -3.39
N PRO A 23 10.68 -14.54 -4.13
CA PRO A 23 10.35 -14.44 -5.53
C PRO A 23 11.35 -15.24 -6.34
N ARG A 24 11.04 -16.51 -6.61
CA ARG A 24 11.68 -17.20 -7.73
C ARG A 24 10.84 -17.13 -9.01
N SER A 25 9.63 -16.57 -8.98
CA SER A 25 8.73 -16.60 -10.15
C SER A 25 7.61 -15.55 -10.18
N VAL A 26 7.72 -14.43 -9.46
CA VAL A 26 6.71 -13.36 -9.60
C VAL A 26 7.19 -12.41 -10.69
N ASP A 27 6.40 -12.29 -11.75
CA ASP A 27 6.68 -11.41 -12.90
C ASP A 27 6.72 -9.93 -12.47
N ASP A 28 7.55 -9.12 -13.14
CA ASP A 28 7.79 -7.71 -12.81
C ASP A 28 6.49 -6.89 -12.85
N ALA A 29 5.59 -7.22 -13.77
CA ALA A 29 4.26 -6.60 -13.84
C ALA A 29 3.40 -6.90 -12.61
N THR A 30 3.48 -8.14 -12.10
CA THR A 30 2.72 -8.56 -10.92
C THR A 30 3.27 -7.89 -9.67
N TRP A 31 4.59 -7.70 -9.59
CA TRP A 31 5.24 -6.94 -8.53
C TRP A 31 4.74 -5.51 -8.45
N GLN A 32 4.73 -4.81 -9.58
CA GLN A 32 4.25 -3.43 -9.62
C GLN A 32 2.77 -3.34 -9.22
N LEU A 33 1.95 -4.28 -9.69
CA LEU A 33 0.54 -4.34 -9.33
C LEU A 33 0.34 -4.49 -7.81
N ILE A 34 1.06 -5.43 -7.18
CA ILE A 34 0.98 -5.63 -5.73
C ILE A 34 1.40 -4.35 -5.00
N ALA A 35 2.48 -3.68 -5.42
CA ALA A 35 2.94 -2.45 -4.81
C ALA A 35 1.91 -1.32 -4.89
N ILE A 36 1.29 -1.13 -6.06
CA ILE A 36 0.25 -0.11 -6.26
C ILE A 36 -1.00 -0.42 -5.43
N MET A 37 -1.39 -1.69 -5.34
CA MET A 37 -2.52 -2.10 -4.51
C MET A 37 -2.23 -1.93 -3.00
N CYS A 38 -1.01 -2.19 -2.56
CA CYS A 38 -0.59 -1.92 -1.18
C CYS A 38 -0.62 -0.41 -0.87
N LEU A 39 -0.17 0.43 -1.82
CA LEU A 39 -0.21 1.88 -1.69
C LEU A 39 -1.65 2.41 -1.58
N ARG A 40 -2.56 1.90 -2.42
CA ARG A 40 -3.98 2.25 -2.34
C ARG A 40 -4.60 1.83 -1.01
N LEU A 41 -4.31 0.63 -0.54
CA LEU A 41 -4.82 0.15 0.73
C LEU A 41 -4.29 1.00 1.89
N ALA A 42 -3.01 1.37 1.86
CA ALA A 42 -2.40 2.27 2.85
C ALA A 42 -3.07 3.65 2.86
N GLY A 43 -3.37 4.21 1.69
CA GLY A 43 -4.13 5.46 1.57
C GLY A 43 -5.52 5.35 2.20
N LYS A 44 -6.23 4.24 2.02
CA LYS A 44 -7.54 4.03 2.68
C LYS A 44 -7.45 3.90 4.20
N THR A 45 -6.31 3.49 4.74
CA THR A 45 -6.15 3.27 6.19
C THR A 45 -5.63 4.48 6.94
N GLU A 46 -4.73 5.26 6.32
CA GLU A 46 -4.05 6.40 6.96
C GLU A 46 -4.64 7.75 6.54
N ASP A 47 -5.16 7.86 5.31
CA ASP A 47 -5.62 9.12 4.73
C ASP A 47 -7.16 9.16 4.58
N ALA A 48 -7.68 10.35 4.27
CA ALA A 48 -9.09 10.51 3.91
C ALA A 48 -9.41 9.76 2.61
N GLU A 49 -10.56 9.09 2.54
CA GLU A 49 -10.95 8.28 1.38
C GLU A 49 -10.92 9.05 0.04
N GLU A 50 -11.15 10.36 0.07
CA GLU A 50 -11.11 11.26 -1.08
C GLU A 50 -9.71 11.42 -1.70
N SER A 51 -8.65 11.17 -0.92
CA SER A 51 -7.26 11.28 -1.37
C SER A 51 -6.74 10.01 -2.05
N VAL A 52 -7.52 8.93 -2.00
CA VAL A 52 -7.14 7.63 -2.54
C VAL A 52 -7.34 7.64 -4.06
N PRO A 53 -6.33 7.29 -4.87
CA PRO A 53 -6.46 7.27 -6.31
C PRO A 53 -7.58 6.31 -6.73
N SER A 54 -8.39 6.80 -7.66
CA SER A 54 -9.48 6.06 -8.28
C SER A 54 -8.96 4.86 -9.08
N THR A 55 -9.83 3.89 -9.36
CA THR A 55 -9.47 2.70 -10.16
C THR A 55 -8.83 3.06 -11.50
N ASN A 56 -9.31 4.13 -12.14
CA ASN A 56 -8.80 4.59 -13.44
C ASN A 56 -7.42 5.24 -13.32
N GLU A 57 -7.15 5.94 -12.21
CA GLU A 57 -5.83 6.53 -11.96
C GLU A 57 -4.79 5.44 -11.64
N LEU A 58 -5.18 4.37 -10.94
CA LEU A 58 -4.30 3.22 -10.68
C LEU A 58 -3.85 2.52 -11.95
N THR A 59 -4.76 2.36 -12.93
CA THR A 59 -4.41 1.75 -14.22
C THR A 59 -3.35 2.54 -14.98
N LEU A 60 -3.35 3.87 -14.83
CA LEU A 60 -2.36 4.76 -15.43
C LEU A 60 -0.99 4.69 -14.74
N LEU A 61 -0.98 4.31 -13.45
CA LEU A 61 0.25 4.16 -12.64
C LEU A 61 0.94 2.80 -12.85
N THR A 62 0.24 1.78 -13.34
CA THR A 62 0.83 0.49 -13.73
C THR A 62 1.52 0.59 -15.10
N TYR A 63 2.80 0.20 -15.16
CA TYR A 63 3.57 0.17 -16.42
C TYR A 63 2.97 -0.81 -17.42
N THR A 64 2.34 -1.88 -16.92
CA THR A 64 1.80 -2.95 -17.74
C THR A 64 0.57 -2.55 -18.56
N MET A 65 0.00 -1.35 -18.36
CA MET A 65 -1.20 -0.85 -19.07
C MET A 65 -2.35 -1.88 -19.13
N THR A 66 -2.39 -2.81 -18.18
CA THR A 66 -3.48 -3.78 -18.05
C THR A 66 -4.68 -3.04 -17.49
N SER A 67 -5.79 -3.03 -18.23
CA SER A 67 -7.04 -2.45 -17.77
C SER A 67 -7.55 -3.21 -16.54
N LEU A 68 -7.22 -2.72 -15.34
CA LEU A 68 -7.74 -3.27 -14.09
C LEU A 68 -9.20 -2.88 -13.96
N THR A 69 -10.06 -3.89 -13.97
CA THR A 69 -11.48 -3.69 -13.66
C THR A 69 -11.68 -3.42 -12.17
N CYS A 70 -12.74 -2.70 -11.80
CA CYS A 70 -13.10 -2.50 -10.39
C CYS A 70 -13.23 -3.82 -9.61
N ASN A 71 -13.62 -4.91 -10.27
CA ASN A 71 -13.73 -6.22 -9.65
C ASN A 71 -12.38 -6.84 -9.34
N GLU A 72 -11.40 -6.73 -10.24
CA GLU A 72 -10.04 -7.21 -10.00
C GLU A 72 -9.36 -6.42 -8.89
N VAL A 73 -9.52 -5.11 -8.90
CA VAL A 73 -9.04 -4.23 -7.85
C VAL A 73 -9.58 -4.64 -6.48
N LYS A 74 -10.89 -4.91 -6.37
CA LYS A 74 -11.50 -5.42 -5.12
C LYS A 74 -10.96 -6.79 -4.71
N LYS A 75 -10.76 -7.71 -5.67
CA LYS A 75 -10.18 -9.03 -5.39
C LYS A 75 -8.75 -8.90 -4.84
N TRP A 76 -7.95 -8.01 -5.41
CA TRP A 76 -6.60 -7.74 -4.94
C TRP A 76 -6.59 -7.13 -3.54
N GLU A 77 -7.43 -6.14 -3.26
CA GLU A 77 -7.57 -5.57 -1.91
C GLU A 77 -7.94 -6.66 -0.88
N TRP A 78 -8.93 -7.49 -1.21
CA TRP A 78 -9.34 -8.59 -0.35
C TRP A 78 -8.21 -9.59 -0.11
N THR A 79 -7.43 -9.89 -1.13
CA THR A 79 -6.28 -10.81 -1.03
C THR A 79 -5.20 -10.26 -0.10
N ILE A 80 -4.88 -8.97 -0.24
CA ILE A 80 -3.90 -8.30 0.62
C ILE A 80 -4.40 -8.26 2.07
N LEU A 81 -5.66 -7.88 2.29
CA LEU A 81 -6.28 -7.84 3.62
C LEU A 81 -6.23 -9.19 4.33
N ASN A 82 -6.60 -10.27 3.62
CA ASN A 82 -6.54 -11.61 4.19
C ASN A 82 -5.11 -12.06 4.50
N ARG A 83 -4.14 -11.74 3.63
CA ARG A 83 -2.74 -12.08 3.87
C ARG A 83 -2.12 -11.27 5.01
N LEU A 84 -2.57 -10.03 5.21
CA LEU A 84 -2.20 -9.23 6.37
C LEU A 84 -2.93 -9.68 7.64
N GLU A 85 -3.87 -10.63 7.56
CA GLU A 85 -4.75 -11.03 8.66
C GLU A 85 -5.48 -9.83 9.26
N TRP A 86 -5.82 -8.83 8.42
CA TRP A 86 -6.41 -7.56 8.84
C TRP A 86 -5.56 -6.76 9.85
N LYS A 87 -4.28 -7.09 10.01
CA LYS A 87 -3.31 -6.37 10.86
C LYS A 87 -2.74 -5.16 10.10
N LEU A 88 -3.59 -4.15 9.95
CA LEU A 88 -3.31 -2.92 9.19
C LEU A 88 -2.53 -1.86 9.98
N ILE A 89 -2.55 -1.94 11.31
CA ILE A 89 -1.88 -0.95 12.16
C ILE A 89 -0.36 -1.09 12.01
N CYS A 90 0.28 -0.01 11.55
CA CYS A 90 1.72 0.09 11.44
C CYS A 90 2.19 1.42 12.06
N VAL A 91 2.98 1.32 13.13
CA VAL A 91 3.64 2.50 13.70
C VAL A 91 4.90 2.78 12.88
N THR A 92 4.81 3.74 11.97
CA THR A 92 5.93 4.16 11.11
C THR A 92 6.95 4.98 11.90
N PRO A 93 8.24 5.01 11.50
CA PRO A 93 9.23 5.91 12.10
C PRO A 93 8.80 7.38 12.08
N ARG A 94 8.01 7.78 11.07
CA ARG A 94 7.42 9.12 10.97
C ARG A 94 6.46 9.41 12.12
N HIS A 95 5.68 8.43 12.60
CA HIS A 95 4.82 8.57 13.78
C HIS A 95 5.64 8.84 15.04
N VAL A 96 6.74 8.10 15.23
CA VAL A 96 7.64 8.26 16.37
C VAL A 96 8.32 9.62 16.33
N LEU A 97 8.84 10.03 15.17
CA LEU A 97 9.47 11.34 15.00
C LEU A 97 8.49 12.48 15.27
N SER A 98 7.25 12.37 14.78
CA SER A 98 6.21 13.37 15.05
C SER A 98 5.86 13.47 16.54
N TYR A 99 5.88 12.36 17.27
CA TYR A 99 5.69 12.37 18.72
C TYR A 99 6.80 13.16 19.44
N TYR A 100 8.07 12.92 19.11
CA TYR A 100 9.19 13.61 19.76
C TYR A 100 9.25 15.11 19.41
N ILE A 101 8.95 15.46 18.16
CA ILE A 101 8.83 16.87 17.74
C ILE A 101 7.71 17.58 18.49
N ALA A 102 6.53 16.94 18.62
CA ALA A 102 5.40 17.53 19.36
C ALA A 102 5.71 17.71 20.86
N LYS A 103 6.65 16.94 21.41
CA LYS A 103 7.15 17.08 22.78
C LYS A 103 8.30 18.08 22.93
N GLY A 104 8.82 18.64 21.83
CA GLY A 104 9.95 19.56 21.84
C GLY A 104 11.27 18.91 22.27
N ILE A 105 11.39 17.58 22.12
CA ILE A 105 12.61 16.83 22.47
C ILE A 105 13.63 16.88 21.32
N VAL A 106 13.13 17.04 20.09
CA VAL A 106 13.89 17.15 18.83
C VAL A 106 13.44 18.39 18.08
#